data_AF-A0A317VPC2-F1
#
_entry.id   AF-A0A317VPC2-F1
#
_cell.length_a   1.000
_cell.length_b   1.000
_cell.length_c   1.000
_cell.angle_alpha   90.00
_cell.angle_beta   90.00
_cell.angle_gamma   90.00
#
_symmetry.space_group_name_H-M   'P 1'
#
loop_
_entity.id
_entity.type
_entity.pdbx_description
1 polymer ?
#
loop_
_entity_poly.entity_id
_entity_poly.type
_entity_poly.pdbx_seq_one_letter_code
_entity_poly.pdbx_strand_id
1 'polypeptide(L)'
;MTLTGTNNAITFTEVDDVNHPRATYIYSAPAAGPAHLNHGKRGDSWGRVDVANAPSGTAAVSWSPKTLLDFLIDVFLPAGYPHSVTDDYVPYQIFDSLQAFSSSIAGLLSSRAVLQGVGVGNASASPTSALLLHILQDSSGRVATILFAHRVGTALEPECKMYRLAADVFNDLAMILDCLSPMIPAGAPRVTVLSTAGVLRALCGVAGGSSKASLSAHFSRWGNLAEVNAVSHRCPPPSQTRRTWPYSAHYHLQKDSSQETIISLIGMLVGSFVVSHVTGFAATWISLLFLLALHLGMNYAAVRSVQMTSLNRQRANIVFSTLLASDPDLSSQFLTIHPDHEHQKNDTHDQPSWRTLTPAQVANQEKIFEIDGILRWSQAAAAPQTLGSCQIGVSLQQFLAPSSSSSFSSSSSSLIPGLRATPRSLRTPIPLPHLSTLFSEESYILYLSPTSKRIRVGNWHARILLKNTSTTHSQLKAWAHALLAARILSRSSSSSHSSAAVSTENEMLESIVDVLDRTLQFLNENGRFERYVASLVDAGWDPSVAALETRSGRRIVL
;
A
#
# COMPACT_ATOMS: atom_id res chain seq x y z
N MET A 1 -15.36 35.23 -3.29
CA MET A 1 -15.61 36.59 -2.77
C MET A 1 -16.45 37.34 -3.79
N THR A 2 -17.76 37.44 -3.54
CA THR A 2 -18.72 38.03 -4.48
C THR A 2 -19.25 39.32 -3.85
N LEU A 3 -18.88 40.46 -4.42
CA LEU A 3 -19.27 41.78 -3.94
C LEU A 3 -20.54 42.22 -4.68
N THR A 4 -21.68 42.24 -3.98
CA THR A 4 -22.92 42.86 -4.48
C THR A 4 -23.15 44.17 -3.74
N GLY A 5 -22.81 45.29 -4.39
CA GLY A 5 -22.91 46.62 -3.81
C GLY A 5 -24.23 47.30 -4.12
N THR A 6 -24.99 47.67 -3.09
CA THR A 6 -25.84 48.87 -3.12
C THR A 6 -25.68 49.63 -1.80
N ASN A 7 -25.26 50.90 -1.93
CA ASN A 7 -25.17 51.99 -0.95
C ASN A 7 -24.83 51.67 0.53
N ASN A 8 -23.58 51.99 0.90
CA ASN A 8 -23.01 52.15 2.25
C ASN A 8 -22.82 50.91 3.14
N ALA A 9 -23.09 49.70 2.66
CA ALA A 9 -22.75 48.46 3.38
C ALA A 9 -21.92 47.49 2.53
N ILE A 10 -20.91 46.86 3.15
CA ILE A 10 -20.11 45.76 2.59
C ILE A 10 -20.39 44.50 3.40
N THR A 11 -20.87 43.45 2.73
CA THR A 11 -21.15 42.16 3.35
C THR A 11 -20.03 41.17 3.03
N PHE A 12 -19.41 40.61 4.07
CA PHE A 12 -18.47 39.49 3.98
C PHE A 12 -19.15 38.25 4.54
N THR A 13 -19.12 37.14 3.81
CA THR A 13 -19.52 35.86 4.36
C THR A 13 -18.27 35.01 4.51
N GLU A 14 -17.88 34.76 5.75
CA GLU A 14 -16.87 33.77 6.10
C GLU A 14 -17.46 32.39 5.87
N VAL A 15 -16.76 31.60 5.07
CA VAL A 15 -17.13 30.23 4.74
C VAL A 15 -16.03 29.30 5.26
N ASP A 16 -16.38 28.05 5.57
CA ASP A 16 -15.37 27.02 5.81
C ASP A 16 -14.72 26.53 4.51
N ASP A 17 -13.73 25.65 4.64
CA ASP A 17 -12.95 25.09 3.51
C ASP A 17 -13.81 24.30 2.51
N VAL A 18 -15.08 24.04 2.84
CA VAL A 18 -16.08 23.36 2.00
C VAL A 18 -17.17 24.33 1.50
N ASN A 19 -16.93 25.64 1.60
CA ASN A 19 -17.83 26.72 1.20
C ASN A 19 -19.15 26.83 2.00
N HIS A 20 -19.26 26.25 3.20
CA HIS A 20 -20.43 26.49 4.05
C HIS A 20 -20.27 27.80 4.83
N PRO A 21 -21.29 28.70 4.83
CA PRO A 21 -21.21 29.98 5.53
C PRO A 21 -21.21 29.81 7.06
N ARG A 22 -20.17 30.31 7.73
CA ARG A 22 -19.95 30.26 9.18
C ARG A 22 -20.42 31.55 9.87
N ALA A 23 -20.07 32.69 9.30
CA ALA A 23 -20.44 34.00 9.82
C ALA A 23 -20.61 34.99 8.67
N THR A 24 -21.55 35.91 8.80
CA THR A 24 -21.70 37.03 7.87
C THR A 24 -21.44 38.34 8.60
N TYR A 25 -20.43 39.07 8.14
CA TYR A 25 -20.03 40.38 8.65
C TYR A 25 -20.59 41.46 7.74
N ILE A 26 -21.39 42.36 8.29
CA ILE A 26 -21.95 43.49 7.56
C ILE A 26 -21.25 44.75 8.07
N TYR A 27 -20.35 45.31 7.27
CA TYR A 27 -19.73 46.59 7.54
C TYR A 27 -20.63 47.73 7.03
N SER A 28 -21.00 48.67 7.89
CA SER A 28 -21.75 49.88 7.54
C SER A 28 -20.89 51.12 7.75
N ALA A 29 -20.75 51.95 6.71
CA ALA A 29 -19.99 53.20 6.78
C ALA A 29 -20.73 54.25 7.64
N PRO A 30 -20.02 55.14 8.37
CA PRO A 30 -20.65 56.17 9.16
C PRO A 30 -21.42 57.15 8.26
N ALA A 31 -22.68 57.45 8.62
CA ALA A 31 -23.50 58.39 7.88
C ALA A 31 -22.88 59.80 7.95
N ALA A 32 -22.72 60.47 6.80
CA ALA A 32 -22.26 61.85 6.74
C ALA A 32 -23.34 62.78 7.33
N GLY A 33 -23.24 63.11 8.61
CA GLY A 33 -24.06 64.14 9.25
C GLY A 33 -23.57 65.55 8.91
N PRO A 34 -24.44 66.58 8.91
CA PRO A 34 -24.06 67.93 8.53
C PRO A 34 -23.09 68.52 9.56
N ALA A 35 -22.03 69.17 9.07
CA ALA A 35 -20.97 69.74 9.88
C ALA A 35 -21.50 70.82 10.83
N HIS A 36 -21.50 70.54 12.13
CA HIS A 36 -21.62 71.57 13.16
C HIS A 36 -20.27 71.77 13.84
N LEU A 37 -19.75 72.98 13.72
CA LEU A 37 -18.55 73.49 14.36
C LEU A 37 -18.71 73.43 15.88
N ASN A 38 -17.92 72.59 16.56
CA ASN A 38 -17.23 73.00 17.80
C ASN A 38 -16.14 72.01 18.24
N HIS A 39 -14.97 72.60 18.49
CA HIS A 39 -13.83 72.14 19.31
C HIS A 39 -13.46 70.65 19.38
N GLY A 40 -12.37 70.33 18.68
CA GLY A 40 -11.19 69.76 19.35
C GLY A 40 -11.25 68.29 19.77
N LYS A 41 -11.56 67.38 18.85
CA LYS A 41 -11.06 65.99 18.83
C LYS A 41 -11.13 65.49 17.39
N ARG A 42 -10.04 64.91 16.86
CA ARG A 42 -10.08 64.17 15.59
C ARG A 42 -11.15 63.09 15.75
N GLY A 43 -12.30 63.32 15.13
CA GLY A 43 -13.43 62.39 15.09
C GLY A 43 -13.01 61.21 14.23
N ASP A 44 -12.53 60.19 14.89
CA ASP A 44 -12.20 58.91 14.31
C ASP A 44 -13.51 58.33 13.74
N SER A 45 -13.68 58.35 12.43
CA SER A 45 -14.89 57.89 11.74
C SER A 45 -14.85 56.38 11.53
N TRP A 46 -15.05 55.60 12.59
CA TRP A 46 -15.03 54.14 12.51
C TRP A 46 -16.40 53.62 12.04
N GLY A 47 -16.42 52.80 10.99
CA GLY A 47 -17.64 52.11 10.55
C GLY A 47 -18.04 50.99 11.50
N ARG A 48 -19.32 50.63 11.50
CA ARG A 48 -19.88 49.58 12.36
C ARG A 48 -19.77 48.23 11.64
N VAL A 49 -19.30 47.19 12.31
CA VAL A 49 -19.38 45.81 11.82
C VAL A 49 -20.42 45.07 12.66
N ASP A 50 -21.52 44.66 12.02
CA ASP A 50 -22.49 43.76 12.63
C ASP A 50 -22.16 42.32 12.22
N VAL A 51 -22.05 41.41 13.19
CA VAL A 51 -21.75 39.99 12.96
C VAL A 51 -23.03 39.18 13.11
N ALA A 52 -23.54 38.67 11.99
CA ALA A 52 -24.60 37.67 11.98
C ALA A 52 -23.95 36.28 11.95
N ASN A 53 -23.82 35.67 13.12
CA ASN A 53 -23.47 34.26 13.21
C ASN A 53 -24.63 33.43 12.66
N ALA A 54 -24.36 32.41 11.84
CA ALA A 54 -25.35 31.36 11.59
C ALA A 54 -25.84 30.85 12.95
N PRO A 55 -27.15 30.55 13.12
CA PRO A 55 -27.73 30.30 14.43
C PRO A 55 -26.94 29.21 15.16
N SER A 56 -26.07 29.66 16.07
CA SER A 56 -25.33 28.81 16.99
C SER A 56 -26.28 28.54 18.15
N GLY A 57 -27.35 27.81 17.84
CA GLY A 57 -28.34 27.41 18.81
C GLY A 57 -27.71 26.36 19.71
N THR A 58 -27.23 26.77 20.89
CA THR A 58 -27.24 25.94 22.10
C THR A 58 -28.69 25.74 22.57
N ALA A 59 -29.56 25.28 21.67
CA ALA A 59 -30.84 24.70 22.01
C ALA A 59 -30.58 23.21 22.20
N ALA A 60 -31.13 22.62 23.26
CA ALA A 60 -31.08 21.17 23.47
C ALA A 60 -31.50 20.48 22.17
N VAL A 61 -30.54 19.82 21.51
CA VAL A 61 -30.77 19.14 20.24
C VAL A 61 -31.82 18.08 20.50
N SER A 62 -33.04 18.30 20.02
CA SER A 62 -34.01 17.22 19.91
C SER A 62 -33.46 16.27 18.85
N TRP A 63 -32.97 15.12 19.28
CA TRP A 63 -32.41 14.10 18.39
C TRP A 63 -33.50 13.59 17.45
N SER A 64 -33.62 14.19 16.28
CA SER A 64 -34.39 13.63 15.17
C SER A 64 -33.51 12.61 14.43
N PRO A 65 -34.08 11.57 13.79
CA PRO A 65 -33.30 10.63 13.00
C PRO A 65 -32.49 11.30 11.89
N LYS A 66 -32.97 12.43 11.36
CA LYS A 66 -32.27 13.22 10.35
C LYS A 66 -31.08 13.99 10.94
N THR A 67 -31.26 14.64 12.09
CA THR A 67 -30.18 15.34 12.79
C THR A 67 -29.11 14.39 13.29
N LEU A 68 -29.51 13.18 13.70
CA LEU A 68 -28.59 12.09 14.03
C LEU A 68 -27.87 11.59 12.78
N LEU A 69 -28.58 11.40 11.66
CA LEU A 69 -27.96 10.98 10.40
C LEU A 69 -26.98 12.03 9.87
N ASP A 70 -27.32 13.33 9.95
CA ASP A 70 -26.46 14.43 9.54
C ASP A 70 -25.23 14.56 10.45
N PHE A 71 -25.41 14.35 11.76
CA PHE A 71 -24.30 14.26 12.71
C PHE A 71 -23.42 13.03 12.44
N LEU A 72 -24.01 11.88 12.14
CA LEU A 72 -23.26 10.67 11.78
C LEU A 72 -22.54 10.87 10.44
N ILE A 73 -23.15 11.51 9.44
CA ILE A 73 -22.50 11.87 8.18
C ILE A 73 -21.32 12.81 8.43
N ASP A 74 -21.50 13.86 9.23
CA ASP A 74 -20.42 14.80 9.52
C ASP A 74 -19.30 14.17 10.37
N VAL A 75 -19.61 13.25 11.27
CA VAL A 75 -18.61 12.56 12.10
C VAL A 75 -17.89 11.43 11.36
N PHE A 76 -18.59 10.73 10.45
CA PHE A 76 -18.08 9.52 9.77
C PHE A 76 -17.58 9.78 8.35
N LEU A 77 -17.89 10.92 7.72
CA LEU A 77 -17.42 11.24 6.38
C LEU A 77 -16.44 12.44 6.39
N PRO A 78 -15.35 12.38 5.60
CA PRO A 78 -14.40 13.48 5.47
C PRO A 78 -15.07 14.78 5.01
N ALA A 79 -14.50 15.92 5.38
CA ALA A 79 -14.90 17.22 4.88
C ALA A 79 -14.82 17.25 3.34
N GLY A 80 -15.85 17.78 2.67
CA GLY A 80 -15.92 17.79 1.20
C GLY A 80 -16.31 16.46 0.55
N TYR A 81 -16.76 15.47 1.33
CA TYR A 81 -17.37 14.25 0.79
C TYR A 81 -18.57 14.61 -0.12
N PRO A 82 -18.75 13.95 -1.28
CA PRO A 82 -18.01 12.78 -1.78
C PRO A 82 -16.74 13.10 -2.57
N HIS A 83 -16.44 14.36 -2.88
CA HIS A 83 -15.39 14.72 -3.83
C HIS A 83 -13.97 14.69 -3.25
N SER A 84 -13.83 14.70 -1.93
CA SER A 84 -12.54 14.70 -1.22
C SER A 84 -11.87 13.32 -1.09
N VAL A 85 -12.59 12.23 -1.44
CA VAL A 85 -12.11 10.84 -1.36
C VAL A 85 -12.31 10.08 -2.67
N THR A 86 -11.65 8.94 -2.80
CA THR A 86 -11.85 8.02 -3.92
C THR A 86 -13.15 7.21 -3.78
N ASP A 87 -13.66 6.72 -4.91
CA ASP A 87 -14.97 6.06 -4.99
C ASP A 87 -15.02 4.70 -4.24
N ASP A 88 -13.87 4.11 -3.96
CA ASP A 88 -13.68 2.88 -3.19
C ASP A 88 -13.59 3.09 -1.66
N TYR A 89 -13.58 4.34 -1.18
CA TYR A 89 -13.51 4.65 0.25
C TYR A 89 -14.73 4.13 1.03
N VAL A 90 -15.95 4.38 0.55
CA VAL A 90 -17.17 3.99 1.30
C VAL A 90 -17.32 2.47 1.44
N PRO A 91 -17.18 1.67 0.36
CA PRO A 91 -17.17 0.22 0.50
C PRO A 91 -16.12 -0.28 1.49
N TYR A 92 -14.90 0.26 1.43
CA TYR A 92 -13.83 -0.07 2.38
C TYR A 92 -14.26 0.24 3.81
N GLN A 93 -14.75 1.46 4.05
CA GLN A 93 -15.06 1.97 5.39
C GLN A 93 -16.21 1.22 6.07
N ILE A 94 -17.20 0.74 5.31
CA ILE A 94 -18.29 -0.10 5.85
C ILE A 94 -17.72 -1.40 6.41
N PHE A 95 -16.89 -2.10 5.63
CA PHE A 95 -16.30 -3.36 6.07
C PHE A 95 -15.29 -3.14 7.19
N ASP A 96 -14.48 -2.09 7.11
CA ASP A 96 -13.51 -1.73 8.15
C ASP A 96 -14.19 -1.42 9.49
N SER A 97 -15.35 -0.75 9.45
CA SER A 97 -16.16 -0.47 10.63
C SER A 97 -16.69 -1.75 11.28
N LEU A 98 -17.21 -2.68 10.48
CA LEU A 98 -17.68 -3.98 10.98
C LEU A 98 -16.54 -4.84 11.53
N GLN A 99 -15.36 -4.76 10.90
CA GLN A 99 -14.12 -5.36 11.38
C GLN A 99 -13.74 -4.80 12.75
N ALA A 100 -13.63 -3.48 12.92
CA ALA A 100 -13.30 -2.84 14.20
C ALA A 100 -14.31 -3.18 15.32
N PHE A 101 -15.60 -3.22 15.01
CA PHE A 101 -16.66 -3.60 15.93
C PHE A 101 -16.47 -5.04 16.46
N SER A 102 -16.30 -6.00 15.55
CA SER A 102 -16.08 -7.41 15.91
C SER A 102 -14.78 -7.64 16.69
N SER A 103 -13.69 -6.95 16.29
CA SER A 103 -12.39 -6.97 16.97
C SER A 103 -12.50 -6.50 18.41
N SER A 104 -13.29 -5.44 18.64
CA SER A 104 -13.49 -4.87 19.99
C SER A 104 -14.17 -5.87 20.94
N ILE A 105 -15.18 -6.61 20.46
CA ILE A 105 -15.87 -7.64 21.25
C ILE A 105 -14.93 -8.83 21.51
N ALA A 106 -14.23 -9.31 20.48
CA ALA A 106 -13.27 -10.42 20.61
C ALA A 106 -12.13 -10.06 21.58
N GLY A 107 -11.65 -8.82 21.53
CA GLY A 107 -10.63 -8.29 22.43
C GLY A 107 -11.05 -8.31 23.90
N LEU A 108 -12.32 -8.04 24.22
CA LEU A 108 -12.82 -8.14 25.59
C LEU A 108 -12.87 -9.61 26.09
N LEU A 109 -13.26 -10.56 25.23
CA LEU A 109 -13.23 -11.99 25.56
C LEU A 109 -11.80 -12.48 25.80
N SER A 110 -10.86 -12.10 24.92
CA SER A 110 -9.43 -12.38 25.10
C SER A 110 -8.88 -11.76 26.38
N SER A 111 -9.17 -10.48 26.64
CA SER A 111 -8.69 -9.77 27.83
C SER A 111 -9.16 -10.44 29.12
N ARG A 112 -10.40 -10.91 29.18
CA ARG A 112 -10.90 -11.69 30.33
C ARG A 112 -10.07 -12.96 30.55
N ALA A 113 -9.73 -13.69 29.49
CA ALA A 113 -8.92 -14.89 29.60
C ALA A 113 -7.49 -14.58 30.09
N VAL A 114 -6.86 -13.51 29.61
CA VAL A 114 -5.54 -13.07 30.11
C VAL A 114 -5.60 -12.76 31.61
N LEU A 115 -6.62 -12.02 32.07
CA LEU A 115 -6.80 -11.68 33.49
C LEU A 115 -6.94 -12.94 34.37
N GLN A 116 -7.67 -13.95 33.90
CA GLN A 116 -7.73 -15.26 34.56
C GLN A 116 -6.36 -15.95 34.54
N GLY A 117 -5.64 -15.90 33.41
CA GLY A 117 -4.34 -16.53 33.22
C GLY A 117 -3.21 -15.95 34.08
N VAL A 118 -3.21 -14.63 34.34
CA VAL A 118 -2.24 -13.99 35.25
C VAL A 118 -2.62 -14.11 36.72
N GLY A 119 -3.79 -14.70 37.02
CA GLY A 119 -4.24 -14.97 38.38
C GLY A 119 -4.91 -13.78 39.07
N VAL A 120 -5.48 -12.83 38.32
CA VAL A 120 -6.34 -11.80 38.91
C VAL A 120 -7.51 -12.50 39.62
N GLY A 121 -7.58 -12.32 40.94
CA GLY A 121 -8.54 -13.02 41.82
C GLY A 121 -7.97 -14.20 42.63
N ASN A 122 -6.69 -14.57 42.44
CA ASN A 122 -5.99 -15.54 43.27
C ASN A 122 -5.12 -14.83 44.32
N ALA A 123 -5.42 -15.03 45.62
CA ALA A 123 -4.69 -14.42 46.73
C ALA A 123 -3.20 -14.80 46.80
N SER A 124 -2.79 -15.87 46.12
CA SER A 124 -1.39 -16.34 46.04
C SER A 124 -0.62 -15.84 44.79
N ALA A 125 -1.26 -15.09 43.89
CA ALA A 125 -0.60 -14.57 42.69
C ALA A 125 0.31 -13.39 43.04
N SER A 126 1.58 -13.46 42.61
CA SER A 126 2.58 -12.41 42.87
C SER A 126 2.41 -11.22 41.90
N PRO A 127 2.17 -9.99 42.42
CA PRO A 127 2.14 -8.78 41.59
C PRO A 127 3.46 -8.56 40.83
N THR A 128 4.59 -8.94 41.43
CA THR A 128 5.92 -8.84 40.82
C THR A 128 6.03 -9.72 39.58
N SER A 129 5.49 -10.95 39.63
CA SER A 129 5.51 -11.86 38.48
C SER A 129 4.66 -11.33 37.32
N ALA A 130 3.52 -10.70 37.60
CA ALA A 130 2.70 -10.05 36.59
C ALA A 130 3.42 -8.85 35.96
N LEU A 131 4.08 -8.01 36.77
CA LEU A 131 4.89 -6.89 36.27
C LEU A 131 6.05 -7.36 35.38
N LEU A 132 6.80 -8.39 35.81
CA LEU A 132 7.92 -8.93 35.04
C LEU A 132 7.46 -9.53 33.70
N LEU A 133 6.31 -10.20 33.68
CA LEU A 133 5.69 -10.69 32.44
C LEU A 133 5.36 -9.53 31.49
N HIS A 134 4.77 -8.45 32.01
CA HIS A 134 4.44 -7.28 31.20
C HIS A 134 5.69 -6.62 30.59
N ILE A 135 6.75 -6.46 31.40
CA ILE A 135 8.04 -5.92 30.93
C ILE A 135 8.65 -6.81 29.83
N LEU A 136 8.56 -8.13 29.98
CA LEU A 136 9.04 -9.08 28.97
C LEU A 136 8.24 -8.99 27.67
N GLN A 137 6.92 -8.87 27.75
CA GLN A 137 6.03 -8.67 26.61
C GLN A 137 6.36 -7.36 25.87
N ASP A 138 6.51 -6.26 26.61
CA ASP A 138 6.83 -4.95 26.03
C ASP A 138 8.21 -4.94 25.36
N SER A 139 9.20 -5.56 26.00
CA SER A 139 10.58 -5.62 25.47
C SER A 139 10.65 -6.48 24.21
N SER A 140 10.08 -7.70 24.26
CA SER A 140 10.04 -8.61 23.11
C SER A 140 9.21 -8.04 21.95
N GLY A 141 8.09 -7.39 22.24
CA GLY A 141 7.25 -6.69 21.25
C GLY A 141 8.02 -5.58 20.52
N ARG A 142 8.74 -4.71 21.25
CA ARG A 142 9.54 -3.64 20.63
C ARG A 142 10.67 -4.19 19.74
N VAL A 143 11.37 -5.24 20.18
CA VAL A 143 12.40 -5.91 19.37
C VAL A 143 11.77 -6.48 18.10
N ALA A 144 10.61 -7.14 18.21
CA ALA A 144 9.88 -7.67 17.06
C ALA A 144 9.47 -6.56 16.08
N THR A 145 8.93 -5.44 16.56
CA THR A 145 8.58 -4.28 15.73
C THR A 145 9.78 -3.74 14.96
N ILE A 146 10.93 -3.56 15.62
CA ILE A 146 12.16 -3.06 14.98
C ILE A 146 12.64 -4.03 13.90
N LEU A 147 12.71 -5.33 14.22
CA LEU A 147 13.14 -6.34 13.26
C LEU A 147 12.18 -6.46 12.08
N PHE A 148 10.88 -6.38 12.32
CA PHE A 148 9.86 -6.41 11.28
C PHE A 148 9.96 -5.19 10.36
N ALA A 149 10.00 -3.98 10.92
CA ALA A 149 10.17 -2.75 10.15
C ALA A 149 11.46 -2.78 9.31
N HIS A 150 12.55 -3.29 9.87
CA HIS A 150 13.82 -3.42 9.14
C HIS A 150 13.74 -4.44 7.99
N ARG A 151 13.04 -5.56 8.16
CA ARG A 151 12.97 -6.64 7.16
C ARG A 151 11.92 -6.42 6.08
N VAL A 152 10.83 -5.74 6.44
CA VAL A 152 9.59 -5.71 5.66
C VAL A 152 9.14 -4.28 5.36
N GLY A 153 9.73 -3.25 5.99
CA GLY A 153 9.27 -1.86 5.88
C GLY A 153 9.10 -1.35 4.45
N THR A 154 10.02 -1.68 3.55
CA THR A 154 9.94 -1.30 2.11
C THR A 154 8.84 -2.03 1.33
N ALA A 155 8.29 -3.12 1.85
CA ALA A 155 7.19 -3.86 1.25
C ALA A 155 5.80 -3.43 1.77
N LEU A 156 5.74 -2.73 2.92
CA LEU A 156 4.47 -2.39 3.59
C LEU A 156 3.57 -1.49 2.74
N GLU A 157 4.15 -0.50 2.07
CA GLU A 157 3.41 0.40 1.20
C GLU A 157 3.00 -0.26 -0.14
N PRO A 158 3.94 -0.89 -0.90
CA PRO A 158 3.59 -1.60 -2.14
C PRO A 158 2.50 -2.67 -1.99
N GLU A 159 2.58 -3.43 -0.89
CA GLU A 159 1.72 -4.58 -0.59
C GLU A 159 0.77 -4.30 0.59
N CYS A 160 0.32 -3.05 0.73
CA CYS A 160 -0.50 -2.60 1.86
C CYS A 160 -1.75 -3.47 2.07
N LYS A 161 -2.44 -3.90 1.01
CA LYS A 161 -3.60 -4.81 1.11
C LYS A 161 -3.25 -6.14 1.80
N MET A 162 -2.12 -6.73 1.43
CA MET A 162 -1.62 -7.97 2.04
C MET A 162 -1.31 -7.75 3.52
N TYR A 163 -0.60 -6.67 3.85
CA TYR A 163 -0.20 -6.39 5.23
C TYR A 163 -1.36 -5.93 6.12
N ARG A 164 -2.39 -5.31 5.55
CA ARG A 164 -3.63 -4.98 6.26
C ARG A 164 -4.37 -6.23 6.71
N LEU A 165 -4.44 -7.26 5.84
CA LEU A 165 -5.02 -8.54 6.21
C LEU A 165 -4.10 -9.37 7.12
N ALA A 166 -2.79 -9.35 6.88
CA ALA A 166 -1.81 -10.06 7.71
C ALA A 166 -1.74 -9.51 9.14
N ALA A 167 -1.94 -8.21 9.33
CA ALA A 167 -2.01 -7.59 10.65
C ALA A 167 -3.12 -8.23 11.51
N ASP A 168 -4.32 -8.38 10.94
CA ASP A 168 -5.44 -8.99 11.64
C ASP A 168 -5.23 -10.48 11.87
N VAL A 169 -4.54 -11.19 10.98
CA VAL A 169 -4.11 -12.58 11.25
C VAL A 169 -3.19 -12.63 12.48
N PHE A 170 -2.23 -11.70 12.62
CA PHE A 170 -1.40 -11.64 13.83
C PHE A 170 -2.22 -11.31 15.08
N ASN A 171 -3.14 -10.36 15.00
CA ASN A 171 -4.03 -9.99 16.10
C ASN A 171 -4.87 -11.18 16.57
N ASP A 172 -5.48 -11.89 15.63
CA ASP A 172 -6.41 -12.97 15.93
C ASP A 172 -5.68 -14.19 16.51
N LEU A 173 -4.48 -14.48 16.00
CA LEU A 173 -3.59 -15.47 16.62
C LEU A 173 -3.22 -15.05 18.05
N ALA A 174 -2.95 -13.77 18.31
CA ALA A 174 -2.69 -13.29 19.67
C ALA A 174 -3.91 -13.51 20.58
N MET A 175 -5.13 -13.17 20.13
CA MET A 175 -6.37 -13.38 20.88
C MET A 175 -6.65 -14.86 21.17
N ILE A 176 -6.31 -15.76 20.23
CA ILE A 176 -6.39 -17.21 20.44
C ILE A 176 -5.39 -17.66 21.52
N LEU A 177 -4.13 -17.19 21.46
CA LEU A 177 -3.11 -17.52 22.46
C LEU A 177 -3.49 -17.01 23.86
N ASP A 178 -4.10 -15.84 23.94
CA ASP A 178 -4.63 -15.28 25.18
C ASP A 178 -5.72 -16.17 25.78
N CYS A 179 -6.68 -16.61 24.95
CA CYS A 179 -7.76 -17.51 25.37
C CYS A 179 -7.26 -18.92 25.73
N LEU A 180 -6.16 -19.38 25.15
CA LEU A 180 -5.50 -20.64 25.52
C LEU A 180 -4.68 -20.52 26.81
N SER A 181 -4.20 -19.32 27.16
CA SER A 181 -3.26 -19.13 28.27
C SER A 181 -3.73 -19.68 29.63
N PRO A 182 -5.03 -19.65 30.01
CA PRO A 182 -5.49 -20.23 31.27
C PRO A 182 -5.40 -21.76 31.30
N MET A 183 -5.45 -22.41 30.14
CA MET A 183 -5.33 -23.88 30.02
C MET A 183 -3.89 -24.37 30.17
N ILE A 184 -2.92 -23.46 30.08
CA ILE A 184 -1.50 -23.79 30.16
C ILE A 184 -1.05 -23.68 31.61
N PRO A 185 -0.29 -24.66 32.15
CA PRO A 185 0.23 -24.58 33.52
C PRO A 185 0.99 -23.29 33.81
N ALA A 186 0.85 -22.77 35.03
CA ALA A 186 1.60 -21.60 35.48
C ALA A 186 3.12 -21.83 35.42
N GLY A 187 3.88 -20.78 35.14
CA GLY A 187 5.34 -20.83 34.99
C GLY A 187 5.79 -20.52 33.57
N ALA A 188 6.97 -21.03 33.19
CA ALA A 188 7.62 -20.72 31.92
C ALA A 188 6.74 -20.99 30.67
N PRO A 189 5.97 -22.08 30.56
CA PRO A 189 5.12 -22.33 29.39
C PRO A 189 4.07 -21.24 29.15
N ARG A 190 3.38 -20.80 30.20
CA ARG A 190 2.36 -19.73 30.12
C ARG A 190 3.01 -18.39 29.78
N VAL A 191 4.17 -18.09 30.36
CA VAL A 191 4.94 -16.87 30.05
C VAL A 191 5.34 -16.84 28.57
N THR A 192 5.78 -17.96 28.00
CA THR A 192 6.14 -18.05 26.57
C THR A 192 4.94 -17.80 25.66
N VAL A 193 3.77 -18.37 25.97
CA VAL A 193 2.55 -18.15 25.19
C VAL A 193 2.09 -16.71 25.25
N LEU A 194 2.04 -16.11 26.44
CA LEU A 194 1.67 -14.70 26.61
C LEU A 194 2.70 -13.75 25.99
N SER A 195 4.00 -14.10 26.01
CA SER A 195 5.04 -13.33 25.33
C SER A 195 4.91 -13.42 23.81
N THR A 196 4.58 -14.60 23.28
CA THR A 196 4.32 -14.80 21.85
C THR A 196 3.08 -14.00 21.41
N ALA A 197 2.01 -13.98 22.21
CA ALA A 197 0.85 -13.13 21.98
C ALA A 197 1.22 -11.64 21.97
N GLY A 198 2.08 -11.19 22.90
CA GLY A 198 2.62 -9.82 22.92
C GLY A 198 3.38 -9.46 21.65
N VAL A 199 4.25 -10.35 21.18
CA VAL A 199 4.97 -10.19 19.90
C VAL A 199 4.00 -10.11 18.72
N LEU A 200 3.00 -10.98 18.65
CA LEU A 200 2.01 -10.97 17.58
C LEU A 200 1.19 -9.67 17.56
N ARG A 201 0.78 -9.14 18.72
CA ARG A 201 0.13 -7.81 18.79
C ARG A 201 1.06 -6.69 18.33
N ALA A 202 2.35 -6.74 18.67
CA ALA A 202 3.32 -5.76 18.21
C ALA A 202 3.52 -5.81 16.69
N LEU A 203 3.52 -7.01 16.09
CA LEU A 203 3.54 -7.23 14.64
C LEU A 203 2.26 -6.72 13.97
N CYS A 204 1.09 -6.98 14.55
CA CYS A 204 -0.18 -6.40 14.12
C CYS A 204 -0.11 -4.87 14.11
N GLY A 205 0.36 -4.25 15.20
CA GLY A 205 0.44 -2.79 15.31
C GLY A 205 1.27 -2.14 14.21
N VAL A 206 2.47 -2.68 13.92
CA VAL A 206 3.34 -2.11 12.88
C VAL A 206 2.84 -2.41 11.46
N ALA A 207 2.34 -3.62 11.19
CA ALA A 207 1.82 -3.99 9.87
C ALA A 207 0.51 -3.25 9.57
N GLY A 208 -0.42 -3.23 10.53
CA GLY A 208 -1.72 -2.57 10.43
C GLY A 208 -1.58 -1.06 10.36
N GLY A 209 -0.78 -0.45 11.23
CA GLY A 209 -0.54 0.99 11.20
C GLY A 209 0.08 1.49 9.89
N SER A 210 1.10 0.78 9.39
CA SER A 210 1.77 1.19 8.14
C SER A 210 0.89 0.96 6.91
N SER A 211 0.22 -0.19 6.82
CA SER A 211 -0.66 -0.50 5.68
C SER A 211 -1.89 0.39 5.64
N LYS A 212 -2.51 0.65 6.81
CA LYS A 212 -3.57 1.64 6.93
C LYS A 212 -3.08 3.01 6.46
N ALA A 213 -1.83 3.38 6.80
CA ALA A 213 -1.31 4.66 6.38
C ALA A 213 -1.21 4.84 4.87
N SER A 214 -0.81 3.78 4.17
CA SER A 214 -0.80 3.74 2.71
C SER A 214 -2.21 3.75 2.10
N LEU A 215 -3.18 3.06 2.70
CA LEU A 215 -4.58 3.08 2.26
C LEU A 215 -5.21 4.46 2.43
N SER A 216 -4.98 5.10 3.59
CA SER A 216 -5.40 6.47 3.84
C SER A 216 -4.81 7.46 2.83
N ALA A 217 -3.56 7.25 2.42
CA ALA A 217 -2.95 8.05 1.36
C ALA A 217 -3.63 7.86 0.01
N HIS A 218 -3.96 6.62 -0.35
CA HIS A 218 -4.70 6.29 -1.56
C HIS A 218 -6.10 6.93 -1.59
N PHE A 219 -6.82 6.93 -0.47
CA PHE A 219 -8.16 7.53 -0.41
C PHE A 219 -8.15 9.06 -0.52
N SER A 220 -7.04 9.73 -0.17
CA SER A 220 -6.93 11.18 -0.17
C SER A 220 -6.77 11.76 -1.58
N ARG A 221 -7.65 12.71 -2.00
CA ARG A 221 -7.56 13.37 -3.32
C ARG A 221 -6.98 14.79 -3.29
N TRP A 222 -7.11 15.54 -2.20
CA TRP A 222 -6.81 16.99 -2.15
C TRP A 222 -5.71 17.37 -1.14
N GLY A 223 -4.72 16.50 -0.92
CA GLY A 223 -3.72 16.73 0.12
C GLY A 223 -4.31 16.66 1.54
N ASN A 224 -5.52 16.10 1.68
CA ASN A 224 -6.18 15.79 2.94
C ASN A 224 -5.59 14.53 3.62
N LEU A 225 -4.33 14.17 3.31
CA LEU A 225 -3.64 13.02 3.89
C LEU A 225 -3.74 13.03 5.42
N ALA A 226 -3.55 14.19 6.05
CA ALA A 226 -3.65 14.34 7.51
C ALA A 226 -5.06 14.06 8.08
N GLU A 227 -6.12 14.29 7.30
CA GLU A 227 -7.51 13.99 7.68
C GLU A 227 -7.76 12.47 7.73
N VAL A 228 -7.14 11.74 6.80
CA VAL A 228 -7.29 10.29 6.61
C VAL A 228 -6.29 9.47 7.46
N ASN A 229 -5.16 10.06 7.91
CA ASN A 229 -4.03 9.33 8.52
C ASN A 229 -3.77 9.51 10.02
N ALA A 230 -4.73 9.97 10.81
CA ALA A 230 -4.46 10.34 12.21
C ALA A 230 -4.00 9.17 13.12
N VAL A 231 -2.68 8.92 13.23
CA VAL A 231 -2.02 8.28 14.39
C VAL A 231 -0.67 8.95 14.73
N SER A 232 -0.56 9.26 16.03
CA SER A 232 0.53 9.83 16.83
C SER A 232 1.99 9.57 16.37
N HIS A 233 2.59 10.55 15.71
CA HIS A 233 4.03 10.78 15.80
C HIS A 233 4.28 12.15 16.44
N ARG A 234 4.79 12.15 17.69
CA ARG A 234 5.46 13.32 18.27
C ARG A 234 6.62 13.70 17.35
N CYS A 235 6.47 14.77 16.59
CA CYS A 235 7.60 15.36 15.88
C CYS A 235 8.64 15.89 16.89
N PRO A 236 9.94 15.64 16.71
CA PRO A 236 10.97 16.37 17.43
C PRO A 236 10.97 17.84 16.97
N PRO A 237 11.42 18.78 17.82
CA PRO A 237 11.45 20.20 17.46
C PRO A 237 12.40 20.41 16.26
N PRO A 238 12.02 21.24 15.27
CA PRO A 238 12.84 21.47 14.10
C PRO A 238 14.13 22.20 14.48
N SER A 239 15.27 21.59 14.19
CA SER A 239 16.52 22.32 14.01
C SER A 239 16.41 23.16 12.75
N GLN A 240 16.84 24.41 12.91
CA GLN A 240 16.60 25.53 12.01
C GLN A 240 17.44 25.40 10.73
N THR A 241 16.87 24.87 9.65
CA THR A 241 17.41 25.09 8.30
C THR A 241 16.30 25.20 7.26
N ARG A 242 16.20 26.42 6.71
CA ARG A 242 15.20 26.88 5.74
C ARG A 242 15.13 25.99 4.49
N ARG A 243 13.98 25.38 4.25
CA ARG A 243 13.30 25.38 2.95
C ARG A 243 11.81 25.64 3.18
N THR A 244 11.28 26.56 2.41
CA THR A 244 9.92 27.09 2.49
C THR A 244 8.90 26.00 2.17
N TRP A 245 8.22 25.51 3.21
CA TRP A 245 6.90 24.89 3.07
C TRP A 245 5.85 26.01 3.05
N PRO A 246 4.81 25.96 2.19
CA PRO A 246 3.74 26.94 2.25
C PRO A 246 3.01 26.82 3.60
N TYR A 247 2.96 27.94 4.31
CA TYR A 247 2.15 28.15 5.51
C TYR A 247 0.67 28.03 5.14
N SER A 248 0.01 26.95 5.56
CA SER A 248 -1.40 26.86 6.00
C SER A 248 -1.73 25.39 6.28
N ALA A 249 -1.21 24.84 7.38
CA ALA A 249 -1.57 23.51 7.86
C ALA A 249 -1.75 23.58 9.37
N HIS A 250 -2.83 24.24 9.79
CA HIS A 250 -3.29 24.19 11.17
C HIS A 250 -4.81 24.22 11.16
N TYR A 251 -5.38 23.26 11.89
CA TYR A 251 -6.78 23.04 12.28
C TYR A 251 -7.60 22.06 11.42
N HIS A 252 -8.19 21.08 12.13
CA HIS A 252 -9.05 19.96 11.71
C HIS A 252 -8.39 18.66 11.23
N LEU A 253 -7.63 18.05 12.13
CA LEU A 253 -7.35 16.61 12.19
C LEU A 253 -8.52 15.90 12.90
N GLN A 254 -8.81 14.63 12.55
CA GLN A 254 -9.68 13.66 13.26
C GLN A 254 -11.08 13.42 12.65
N LYS A 255 -11.17 12.66 11.55
CA LYS A 255 -12.43 11.96 11.21
C LYS A 255 -12.28 10.43 11.15
N ASP A 256 -11.23 9.89 10.53
CA ASP A 256 -11.02 8.42 10.52
C ASP A 256 -10.67 7.85 11.92
N SER A 257 -9.88 8.57 12.73
CA SER A 257 -9.56 8.14 14.10
C SER A 257 -10.77 8.27 15.05
N SER A 258 -11.63 9.28 14.86
CA SER A 258 -12.85 9.42 15.66
C SER A 258 -13.90 8.37 15.28
N GLN A 259 -14.00 8.00 14.00
CA GLN A 259 -14.88 6.93 13.54
C GLN A 259 -14.51 5.58 14.18
N GLU A 260 -13.24 5.17 14.09
CA GLU A 260 -12.77 3.93 14.74
C GLU A 260 -13.02 3.96 16.25
N THR A 261 -12.82 5.12 16.89
CA THR A 261 -13.04 5.28 18.33
C THR A 261 -14.51 5.08 18.68
N ILE A 262 -15.45 5.68 17.95
CA ILE A 262 -16.89 5.55 18.21
C ILE A 262 -17.36 4.12 18.01
N ILE A 263 -16.93 3.48 16.91
CA ILE A 263 -17.29 2.09 16.62
C ILE A 263 -16.70 1.16 17.68
N SER A 264 -15.46 1.39 18.10
CA SER A 264 -14.84 0.63 19.18
C SER A 264 -15.57 0.84 20.51
N LEU A 265 -16.02 2.06 20.83
CA LEU A 265 -16.84 2.34 22.02
C LEU A 265 -18.15 1.54 22.00
N ILE A 266 -18.88 1.55 20.88
CA ILE A 266 -20.09 0.76 20.71
C ILE A 266 -19.78 -0.74 20.84
N GLY A 267 -18.70 -1.20 20.21
CA GLY A 267 -18.20 -2.57 20.32
C GLY A 267 -17.86 -2.95 21.76
N MET A 268 -17.26 -2.06 22.54
CA MET A 268 -16.95 -2.29 23.95
C MET A 268 -18.21 -2.34 24.83
N LEU A 269 -19.21 -1.50 24.56
CA LEU A 269 -20.50 -1.54 25.27
C LEU A 269 -21.24 -2.87 25.01
N VAL A 270 -21.38 -3.23 23.73
CA VAL A 270 -21.98 -4.51 23.33
C VAL A 270 -21.15 -5.68 23.87
N GLY A 271 -19.83 -5.61 23.75
CA GLY A 271 -18.93 -6.64 24.23
C GLY A 271 -18.98 -6.83 25.75
N SER A 272 -19.19 -5.76 26.52
CA SER A 272 -19.39 -5.86 27.97
C SER A 272 -20.65 -6.67 28.30
N PHE A 273 -21.73 -6.46 27.56
CA PHE A 273 -22.96 -7.26 27.67
C PHE A 273 -22.74 -8.72 27.21
N VAL A 274 -22.00 -8.94 26.12
CA VAL A 274 -21.67 -10.30 25.64
C VAL A 274 -20.83 -11.04 26.68
N VAL A 275 -19.76 -10.42 27.19
CA VAL A 275 -18.86 -11.02 28.19
C VAL A 275 -19.59 -11.37 29.49
N SER A 276 -20.62 -10.60 29.88
CA SER A 276 -21.41 -10.89 31.09
C SER A 276 -22.33 -12.11 30.93
N HIS A 277 -22.74 -12.45 29.70
CA HIS A 277 -23.62 -13.59 29.42
C HIS A 277 -22.85 -14.85 28.96
N VAL A 278 -21.69 -14.66 28.32
CA VAL A 278 -20.84 -15.75 27.84
C VAL A 278 -19.90 -16.19 28.96
N THR A 279 -20.33 -17.15 29.76
CA THR A 279 -19.58 -17.62 30.94
C THR A 279 -18.92 -18.99 30.78
N GLY A 280 -19.46 -19.85 29.91
CA GLY A 280 -18.97 -21.21 29.69
C GLY A 280 -17.82 -21.32 28.68
N PHE A 281 -16.93 -22.30 28.86
CA PHE A 281 -15.78 -22.54 27.98
C PHE A 281 -16.17 -22.68 26.51
N ALA A 282 -17.14 -23.56 26.21
CA ALA A 282 -17.62 -23.76 24.84
C ALA A 282 -18.25 -22.50 24.25
N ALA A 283 -19.05 -21.77 25.05
CA ALA A 283 -19.67 -20.52 24.62
C ALA A 283 -18.63 -19.44 24.31
N THR A 284 -17.57 -19.31 25.11
CA THR A 284 -16.45 -18.40 24.86
C THR A 284 -15.74 -18.74 23.55
N TRP A 285 -15.40 -20.01 23.33
CA TRP A 285 -14.70 -20.43 22.10
C TRP A 285 -15.56 -20.30 20.85
N ILE A 286 -16.85 -20.67 20.91
CA ILE A 286 -17.77 -20.49 19.78
C ILE A 286 -17.91 -19.00 19.45
N SER A 287 -18.11 -18.15 20.46
CA SER A 287 -18.24 -16.70 20.27
C SER A 287 -16.95 -16.09 19.73
N LEU A 288 -15.80 -16.46 20.29
CA LEU A 288 -14.49 -16.00 19.84
C LEU A 288 -14.26 -16.38 18.38
N LEU A 289 -14.36 -17.67 18.03
CA LEU A 289 -14.10 -18.14 16.67
C LEU A 289 -15.06 -17.52 15.65
N PHE A 290 -16.33 -17.33 16.02
CA PHE A 290 -17.29 -16.61 15.18
C PHE A 290 -16.88 -15.15 14.96
N LEU A 291 -16.51 -14.43 16.03
CA LEU A 291 -16.08 -13.03 15.94
C LEU A 291 -14.78 -12.88 15.15
N LEU A 292 -13.81 -13.79 15.30
CA LEU A 292 -12.57 -13.78 14.53
C LEU A 292 -12.81 -14.11 13.04
N ALA A 293 -13.74 -15.03 12.75
CA ALA A 293 -14.14 -15.30 11.37
C ALA A 293 -14.82 -14.09 10.72
N LEU A 294 -15.70 -13.40 11.47
CA LEU A 294 -16.32 -12.14 11.04
C LEU A 294 -15.25 -11.06 10.83
N HIS A 295 -14.34 -10.89 11.78
CA HIS A 295 -13.24 -9.93 11.75
C HIS A 295 -12.37 -10.07 10.49
N LEU A 296 -11.84 -11.27 10.24
CA LEU A 296 -11.03 -11.56 9.04
C LEU A 296 -11.85 -11.46 7.76
N GLY A 297 -13.11 -11.91 7.77
CA GLY A 297 -14.00 -11.84 6.61
C GLY A 297 -14.31 -10.40 6.21
N MET A 298 -14.54 -9.53 7.18
CA MET A 298 -14.77 -8.11 6.95
C MET A 298 -13.49 -7.41 6.48
N ASN A 299 -12.32 -7.65 7.08
CA ASN A 299 -11.06 -7.10 6.56
C ASN A 299 -10.82 -7.56 5.12
N TYR A 300 -11.00 -8.84 4.82
CA TYR A 300 -10.87 -9.37 3.46
C TYR A 300 -11.81 -8.62 2.49
N ALA A 301 -13.08 -8.44 2.83
CA ALA A 301 -14.01 -7.66 2.02
C ALA A 301 -13.56 -6.20 1.86
N ALA A 302 -13.05 -5.57 2.93
CA ALA A 302 -12.51 -4.21 2.90
C ALA A 302 -11.35 -4.10 1.90
N VAL A 303 -10.28 -4.88 2.05
CA VAL A 303 -9.10 -4.80 1.17
C VAL A 303 -9.41 -5.18 -0.29
N ARG A 304 -10.40 -6.05 -0.53
CA ARG A 304 -10.87 -6.40 -1.88
C ARG A 304 -11.64 -5.27 -2.56
N SER A 305 -12.24 -4.36 -1.80
CA SER A 305 -12.97 -3.22 -2.36
C SER A 305 -12.06 -2.09 -2.86
N VAL A 306 -10.82 -2.03 -2.37
CA VAL A 306 -9.85 -0.98 -2.70
C VAL A 306 -9.30 -1.16 -4.12
N GLN A 307 -9.16 -0.07 -4.87
CA GLN A 307 -8.75 -0.01 -6.26
C GLN A 307 -7.47 0.83 -6.40
N MET A 308 -6.35 0.28 -5.95
CA MET A 308 -5.05 0.97 -5.98
C MET A 308 -4.66 1.41 -7.40
N THR A 309 -4.26 2.66 -7.53
CA THR A 309 -3.76 3.26 -8.78
C THR A 309 -2.26 3.08 -8.98
N SER A 310 -1.52 2.71 -7.92
CA SER A 310 -0.08 2.41 -7.98
C SER A 310 0.18 1.03 -8.57
N LEU A 311 1.30 0.84 -9.27
CA LEU A 311 1.66 -0.45 -9.87
C LEU A 311 2.67 -1.20 -8.98
N ASN A 312 2.19 -2.18 -8.21
CA ASN A 312 3.06 -3.22 -7.62
C ASN A 312 3.34 -4.33 -8.65
N ARG A 313 4.14 -5.33 -8.26
CA ARG A 313 4.57 -6.42 -9.17
C ARG A 313 3.40 -7.21 -9.74
N GLN A 314 2.39 -7.50 -8.93
CA GLN A 314 1.22 -8.28 -9.37
C GLN A 314 0.33 -7.47 -10.32
N ARG A 315 0.04 -6.20 -9.98
CA ARG A 315 -0.75 -5.31 -10.84
C ARG A 315 -0.04 -5.06 -12.16
N ALA A 316 1.29 -4.85 -12.13
CA ALA A 316 2.12 -4.75 -13.33
C ALA A 316 2.04 -6.01 -14.21
N ASN A 317 2.08 -7.22 -13.63
CA ASN A 317 1.89 -8.45 -14.41
C ASN A 317 0.55 -8.47 -15.15
N ILE A 318 -0.56 -8.19 -14.46
CA ILE A 318 -1.92 -8.24 -15.02
C ILE A 318 -2.08 -7.22 -16.15
N VAL A 319 -1.62 -5.99 -15.89
CA VAL A 319 -1.72 -4.86 -16.82
C VAL A 319 -0.85 -5.11 -18.07
N PHE A 320 0.45 -5.35 -17.89
CA PHE A 320 1.35 -5.53 -19.02
C PHE A 320 1.07 -6.81 -19.80
N SER A 321 0.65 -7.91 -19.17
CA SER A 321 0.29 -9.11 -19.93
C SER A 321 -0.94 -8.89 -20.81
N THR A 322 -1.92 -8.12 -20.33
CA THR A 322 -3.12 -7.80 -21.12
C THR A 322 -2.78 -6.84 -22.26
N LEU A 323 -2.00 -5.80 -21.96
CA LEU A 323 -1.61 -4.78 -22.92
C LEU A 323 -0.75 -5.41 -24.03
N LEU A 324 0.33 -6.12 -23.67
CA LEU A 324 1.21 -6.80 -24.62
C LEU A 324 0.47 -7.86 -25.44
N ALA A 325 -0.46 -8.61 -24.84
CA ALA A 325 -1.26 -9.60 -25.57
C ALA A 325 -2.24 -8.97 -26.58
N SER A 326 -2.62 -7.72 -26.38
CA SER A 326 -3.49 -6.97 -27.30
C SER A 326 -2.73 -6.21 -28.40
N ASP A 327 -1.39 -6.16 -28.32
CA ASP A 327 -0.58 -5.50 -29.34
C ASP A 327 -0.50 -6.39 -30.61
N PRO A 328 -1.01 -5.93 -31.77
CA PRO A 328 -1.02 -6.70 -33.00
C PRO A 328 0.38 -6.96 -33.56
N ASP A 329 1.33 -6.04 -33.35
CA ASP A 329 2.69 -6.19 -33.83
C ASP A 329 3.44 -7.27 -33.04
N LEU A 330 3.10 -7.48 -31.77
CA LEU A 330 3.69 -8.58 -31.00
C LEU A 330 3.35 -9.94 -31.65
N SER A 331 2.11 -10.08 -32.12
CA SER A 331 1.67 -11.31 -32.76
C SER A 331 2.37 -11.53 -34.11
N SER A 332 2.50 -10.47 -34.92
CA SER A 332 3.17 -10.58 -36.23
C SER A 332 4.68 -10.82 -36.11
N GLN A 333 5.36 -10.14 -35.17
CA GLN A 333 6.82 -10.21 -35.02
C GLN A 333 7.31 -11.46 -34.26
N PHE A 334 6.51 -12.02 -33.36
CA PHE A 334 6.96 -13.10 -32.48
C PHE A 334 6.08 -14.36 -32.50
N LEU A 335 4.88 -14.34 -33.09
CA LEU A 335 3.92 -15.47 -33.03
C LEU A 335 3.60 -16.12 -34.38
N THR A 336 3.93 -15.50 -35.53
CA THR A 336 3.76 -16.10 -36.88
C THR A 336 5.02 -16.85 -37.34
N ILE A 337 4.85 -18.10 -37.80
CA ILE A 337 5.94 -19.03 -38.19
C ILE A 337 6.30 -18.94 -39.69
N HIS A 338 5.53 -18.22 -40.52
CA HIS A 338 5.81 -18.03 -41.95
C HIS A 338 5.59 -16.57 -42.37
N PRO A 339 6.57 -15.92 -43.04
CA PRO A 339 6.39 -14.60 -43.64
C PRO A 339 5.93 -14.79 -45.09
N ASP A 340 4.70 -15.21 -45.31
CA ASP A 340 4.11 -15.14 -46.65
C ASP A 340 3.05 -14.03 -46.66
N HIS A 341 3.30 -13.05 -47.53
CA HIS A 341 2.55 -11.83 -47.83
C HIS A 341 2.93 -10.58 -47.04
N GLU A 342 3.74 -9.74 -47.70
CA GLU A 342 3.74 -8.30 -47.54
C GLU A 342 2.31 -7.76 -47.69
N HIS A 343 1.61 -7.60 -46.56
CA HIS A 343 0.44 -6.75 -46.53
C HIS A 343 0.89 -5.30 -46.43
N GLN A 344 0.76 -4.63 -47.57
CA GLN A 344 0.83 -3.18 -47.75
C GLN A 344 0.00 -2.50 -46.63
N LYS A 345 0.69 -1.92 -45.64
CA LYS A 345 0.08 -1.12 -44.57
C LYS A 345 -0.58 0.09 -45.23
N ASN A 346 -1.90 0.09 -45.34
CA ASN A 346 -2.63 1.33 -45.58
C ASN A 346 -2.51 2.18 -44.32
N ASP A 347 -1.82 3.31 -44.44
CA ASP A 347 -1.72 4.36 -43.42
C ASP A 347 -3.09 5.01 -43.20
N THR A 348 -3.97 4.33 -42.48
CA THR A 348 -5.04 5.00 -41.73
C THR A 348 -4.51 5.24 -40.32
N HIS A 349 -4.37 6.52 -39.98
CA HIS A 349 -3.82 7.09 -38.75
C HIS A 349 -4.63 6.78 -37.47
N ASP A 350 -5.29 5.63 -37.37
CA ASP A 350 -5.97 5.21 -36.15
C ASP A 350 -4.96 4.54 -35.21
N GLN A 351 -4.75 5.14 -34.05
CA GLN A 351 -3.95 4.55 -32.97
C GLN A 351 -4.45 3.12 -32.68
N PRO A 352 -3.56 2.12 -32.57
CA PRO A 352 -3.97 0.76 -32.23
C PRO A 352 -4.70 0.79 -30.87
N SER A 353 -5.92 0.26 -30.83
CA SER A 353 -6.72 0.18 -29.61
C SER A 353 -6.21 -0.94 -28.71
N TRP A 354 -5.13 -0.68 -27.98
CA TRP A 354 -4.66 -1.60 -26.95
C TRP A 354 -5.73 -1.81 -25.89
N ARG A 355 -5.86 -3.05 -25.43
CA ARG A 355 -6.74 -3.37 -24.32
C ARG A 355 -6.03 -3.02 -23.02
N THR A 356 -6.36 -1.87 -22.48
CA THR A 356 -5.85 -1.41 -21.18
C THR A 356 -6.89 -1.64 -20.09
N LEU A 357 -6.51 -2.32 -19.01
CA LEU A 357 -7.38 -2.57 -17.87
C LEU A 357 -7.35 -1.38 -16.90
N THR A 358 -8.50 -1.02 -16.33
CA THR A 358 -8.58 0.01 -15.28
C THR A 358 -8.16 -0.54 -13.91
N PRO A 359 -7.81 0.31 -12.92
CA PRO A 359 -7.56 -0.11 -11.54
C PRO A 359 -8.69 -0.98 -10.96
N ALA A 360 -9.96 -0.65 -11.24
CA ALA A 360 -11.13 -1.43 -10.83
C ALA A 360 -11.12 -2.87 -11.40
N GLN A 361 -10.80 -3.02 -12.69
CA GLN A 361 -10.74 -4.32 -13.36
C GLN A 361 -9.59 -5.17 -12.84
N VAL A 362 -8.45 -4.56 -12.55
CA VAL A 362 -7.28 -5.25 -11.97
C VAL A 362 -7.52 -5.60 -10.51
N ALA A 363 -8.18 -4.74 -9.73
CA ALA A 363 -8.59 -5.05 -8.36
C ALA A 363 -9.46 -6.32 -8.29
N ASN A 364 -10.28 -6.60 -9.31
CA ASN A 364 -11.05 -7.84 -9.36
C ASN A 364 -10.22 -9.10 -9.67
N GLN A 365 -9.00 -8.94 -10.22
CA GLN A 365 -8.12 -10.05 -10.61
C GLN A 365 -6.94 -10.29 -9.65
N GLU A 366 -6.52 -9.28 -8.90
CA GLU A 366 -5.43 -9.40 -7.93
C GLU A 366 -5.79 -10.41 -6.82
N LYS A 367 -4.74 -10.94 -6.18
CA LYS A 367 -4.85 -11.80 -5.01
C LYS A 367 -4.26 -11.06 -3.84
N ILE A 368 -4.93 -11.09 -2.69
CA ILE A 368 -4.41 -10.43 -1.47
C ILE A 368 -3.06 -11.03 -1.05
N PHE A 369 -2.89 -12.34 -1.21
CA PHE A 369 -1.61 -13.02 -1.02
C PHE A 369 -1.11 -13.55 -2.37
N GLU A 370 -0.09 -12.92 -2.91
CA GLU A 370 0.64 -13.39 -4.10
C GLU A 370 2.10 -13.64 -3.73
N ILE A 371 2.72 -14.59 -4.43
CA ILE A 371 4.13 -14.92 -4.20
C ILE A 371 4.99 -13.76 -4.72
N ASP A 372 5.87 -13.26 -3.86
CA ASP A 372 6.73 -12.13 -4.19
C ASP A 372 7.61 -12.43 -5.41
N GLY A 373 7.63 -11.48 -6.36
CA GLY A 373 8.48 -11.56 -7.54
C GLY A 373 8.01 -12.53 -8.63
N ILE A 374 6.84 -13.17 -8.53
CA ILE A 374 6.37 -14.08 -9.58
C ILE A 374 6.14 -13.33 -10.91
N LEU A 375 6.56 -13.92 -12.03
CA LEU A 375 6.19 -13.48 -13.38
C LEU A 375 5.02 -14.34 -13.86
N ARG A 376 3.84 -13.74 -13.93
CA ARG A 376 2.60 -14.41 -14.34
C ARG A 376 2.01 -13.70 -15.55
N TRP A 377 1.72 -14.47 -16.59
CA TRP A 377 1.02 -13.99 -17.77
C TRP A 377 -0.49 -14.24 -17.61
N SER A 378 -1.28 -13.17 -17.53
CA SER A 378 -2.75 -13.24 -17.49
C SER A 378 -3.32 -12.90 -18.87
N GLN A 379 -4.29 -13.67 -19.34
CA GLN A 379 -5.01 -13.41 -20.58
C GLN A 379 -6.50 -13.64 -20.34
N ALA A 380 -7.36 -12.76 -20.87
CA ALA A 380 -8.78 -12.69 -20.50
C ALA A 380 -9.58 -14.00 -20.70
N ALA A 381 -9.12 -14.92 -21.55
CA ALA A 381 -9.81 -16.18 -21.88
C ALA A 381 -9.04 -17.45 -21.46
N ALA A 382 -7.89 -17.34 -20.81
CA ALA A 382 -7.03 -18.48 -20.47
C ALA A 382 -6.60 -18.45 -19.00
N ALA A 383 -6.34 -19.63 -18.43
CA ALA A 383 -5.81 -19.74 -17.08
C ALA A 383 -4.43 -19.02 -16.99
N PRO A 384 -4.17 -18.25 -15.92
CA PRO A 384 -2.92 -17.52 -15.78
C PRO A 384 -1.71 -18.44 -15.80
N GLN A 385 -0.77 -18.18 -16.69
CA GLN A 385 0.43 -19.01 -16.86
C GLN A 385 1.59 -18.42 -16.05
N THR A 386 2.16 -19.20 -15.13
CA THR A 386 3.41 -18.82 -14.46
C THR A 386 4.57 -18.99 -15.44
N LEU A 387 5.30 -17.91 -15.71
CA LEU A 387 6.47 -17.89 -16.57
C LEU A 387 7.77 -18.09 -15.79
N GLY A 388 7.79 -17.62 -14.53
CA GLY A 388 8.98 -17.67 -13.71
C GLY A 388 8.93 -16.72 -12.51
N SER A 389 10.09 -16.22 -12.10
CA SER A 389 10.25 -15.20 -11.07
C SER A 389 11.20 -14.10 -11.54
N CYS A 390 11.06 -12.91 -10.97
CA CYS A 390 11.86 -11.74 -11.25
C CYS A 390 12.26 -11.05 -9.94
N GLN A 391 13.52 -10.64 -9.87
CA GLN A 391 14.03 -9.78 -8.81
C GLN A 391 14.51 -8.47 -9.41
N ILE A 392 14.05 -7.36 -8.85
CA ILE A 392 14.39 -6.01 -9.28
C ILE A 392 15.21 -5.27 -8.23
N GLY A 393 16.17 -4.45 -8.67
CA GLY A 393 17.07 -3.72 -7.78
C GLY A 393 18.09 -4.61 -7.08
N VAL A 394 18.44 -5.75 -7.67
CA VAL A 394 19.40 -6.70 -7.07
C VAL A 394 20.80 -6.10 -6.96
N SER A 395 21.60 -6.60 -6.03
CA SER A 395 23.04 -6.25 -5.99
C SER A 395 23.78 -6.79 -7.21
N LEU A 396 24.85 -6.12 -7.65
CA LEU A 396 25.71 -6.64 -8.72
C LEU A 396 26.23 -8.05 -8.41
N GLN A 397 26.59 -8.32 -7.16
CA GLN A 397 27.01 -9.66 -6.73
C GLN A 397 25.91 -10.72 -6.94
N GLN A 398 24.66 -10.40 -6.60
CA GLN A 398 23.51 -11.28 -6.79
C GLN A 398 23.12 -11.43 -8.26
N PHE A 399 23.28 -10.36 -9.04
CA PHE A 399 23.08 -10.38 -10.49
C PHE A 399 24.04 -11.36 -11.16
N LEU A 400 25.33 -11.32 -10.76
CA LEU A 400 26.40 -12.14 -11.33
C LEU A 400 26.48 -13.57 -10.78
N ALA A 401 25.78 -13.87 -9.68
CA ALA A 401 25.84 -15.16 -9.02
C ALA A 401 25.25 -16.29 -9.90
N PRO A 402 25.87 -17.48 -9.92
CA PRO A 402 25.33 -18.65 -10.63
C PRO A 402 23.94 -19.03 -10.11
N SER A 403 23.03 -19.42 -11.01
CA SER A 403 21.61 -19.65 -10.69
C SER A 403 21.33 -20.75 -9.65
N SER A 404 22.30 -21.60 -9.31
CA SER A 404 22.22 -22.60 -8.23
C SER A 404 22.44 -22.05 -6.82
N SER A 405 22.80 -20.77 -6.67
CA SER A 405 23.11 -20.13 -5.38
C SER A 405 21.96 -19.27 -4.84
N SER A 406 20.72 -19.76 -4.94
CA SER A 406 19.50 -19.06 -4.47
C SER A 406 19.38 -18.90 -2.94
N SER A 407 20.39 -19.30 -2.17
CA SER A 407 20.45 -19.17 -0.72
C SER A 407 21.76 -18.58 -0.22
N PHE A 408 22.23 -17.47 -0.81
CA PHE A 408 23.06 -16.55 -0.02
C PHE A 408 22.12 -15.65 0.77
N SER A 409 21.59 -16.18 1.89
CA SER A 409 21.15 -15.31 2.97
C SER A 409 22.32 -14.38 3.26
N SER A 410 22.05 -13.07 3.30
CA SER A 410 22.97 -12.06 3.82
C SER A 410 23.22 -12.33 5.30
N SER A 411 24.01 -13.36 5.58
CA SER A 411 24.59 -13.66 6.87
C SER A 411 25.62 -12.56 7.10
N SER A 412 25.24 -11.67 8.00
CA SER A 412 26.05 -10.76 8.80
C SER A 412 27.55 -10.92 8.58
N SER A 413 28.17 -9.84 8.11
CA SER A 413 29.59 -9.58 8.29
C SER A 413 30.05 -10.06 9.67
N SER A 414 30.99 -11.01 9.67
CA SER A 414 31.72 -11.43 10.86
C SER A 414 32.19 -10.22 11.66
N LEU A 415 31.75 -10.12 12.92
CA LEU A 415 32.15 -9.13 13.92
C LEU A 415 33.60 -9.36 14.40
N ILE A 416 34.56 -9.46 13.48
CA ILE A 416 35.99 -9.45 13.81
C ILE A 416 36.65 -8.33 13.00
N PRO A 417 36.86 -7.14 13.58
CA PRO A 417 37.67 -6.10 12.98
C PRO A 417 39.13 -6.59 12.91
N GLY A 418 39.69 -6.78 11.71
CA GLY A 418 41.14 -6.98 11.56
C GLY A 418 41.60 -8.06 10.57
N LEU A 419 40.73 -8.89 10.00
CA LEU A 419 41.12 -9.84 8.94
C LEU A 419 40.81 -9.25 7.56
N ARG A 420 41.86 -8.91 6.81
CA ARG A 420 41.79 -8.54 5.38
C ARG A 420 40.91 -9.53 4.63
N ALA A 421 39.77 -9.07 4.13
CA ALA A 421 38.98 -9.82 3.16
C ALA A 421 39.85 -10.06 1.93
N THR A 422 40.15 -11.32 1.63
CA THR A 422 40.82 -11.69 0.37
C THR A 422 39.91 -11.28 -0.80
N PRO A 423 40.46 -10.70 -1.89
CA PRO A 423 39.66 -10.37 -3.06
C PRO A 423 39.09 -11.67 -3.65
N ARG A 424 37.77 -11.87 -3.49
CA ARG A 424 37.06 -13.01 -4.06
C ARG A 424 36.80 -12.70 -5.53
N SER A 425 37.54 -13.34 -6.43
CA SER A 425 37.20 -13.37 -7.87
C SER A 425 35.88 -14.13 -8.05
N LEU A 426 34.91 -13.51 -8.70
CA LEU A 426 33.60 -14.10 -8.97
C LEU A 426 33.54 -14.55 -10.44
N ARG A 427 33.42 -15.85 -10.67
CA ARG A 427 33.16 -16.39 -12.01
C ARG A 427 31.67 -16.27 -12.32
N THR A 428 31.34 -15.72 -13.48
CA THR A 428 29.96 -15.57 -13.95
C THR A 428 29.85 -16.05 -15.40
N PRO A 429 28.80 -16.82 -15.76
CA PRO A 429 28.52 -17.17 -17.15
C PRO A 429 27.83 -16.03 -17.91
N ILE A 430 27.53 -14.90 -17.24
CA ILE A 430 26.77 -13.79 -17.83
C ILE A 430 27.68 -12.96 -18.74
N PRO A 431 27.31 -12.73 -20.01
CA PRO A 431 28.09 -11.95 -20.97
C PRO A 431 27.95 -10.45 -20.70
N LEU A 432 28.55 -9.98 -19.60
CA LEU A 432 28.45 -8.58 -19.13
C LEU A 432 28.79 -7.53 -20.19
N PRO A 433 29.87 -7.64 -20.99
CA PRO A 433 30.18 -6.64 -22.02
C PRO A 433 29.05 -6.49 -23.03
N HIS A 434 28.50 -7.61 -23.50
CA HIS A 434 27.39 -7.61 -24.45
C HIS A 434 26.13 -6.99 -23.84
N LEU A 435 25.77 -7.37 -22.61
CA LEU A 435 24.64 -6.77 -21.90
C LEU A 435 24.84 -5.27 -21.63
N SER A 436 26.06 -4.83 -21.34
CA SER A 436 26.34 -3.41 -21.11
C SER A 436 26.15 -2.57 -22.36
N THR A 437 26.52 -3.10 -23.53
CA THR A 437 26.27 -2.46 -24.83
C THR A 437 24.79 -2.46 -25.16
N LEU A 438 24.12 -3.62 -25.02
CA LEU A 438 22.70 -3.77 -25.33
C LEU A 438 21.82 -2.81 -24.51
N PHE A 439 22.11 -2.69 -23.23
CA PHE A 439 21.35 -1.83 -22.31
C PHE A 439 22.01 -0.46 -22.11
N SER A 440 22.88 0.00 -23.02
CA SER A 440 23.60 1.27 -22.88
C SER A 440 22.65 2.47 -22.66
N GLU A 441 21.61 2.58 -23.48
CA GLU A 441 20.60 3.63 -23.44
C GLU A 441 19.50 3.42 -22.37
N GLU A 442 19.45 2.25 -21.75
CA GLU A 442 18.44 1.92 -20.74
C GLU A 442 18.92 2.26 -19.32
N SER A 443 18.01 2.57 -18.41
CA SER A 443 18.35 2.80 -16.99
C SER A 443 18.39 1.51 -16.14
N TYR A 444 18.47 0.35 -16.80
CA TYR A 444 18.55 -0.97 -16.16
C TYR A 444 19.31 -1.96 -17.04
N ILE A 445 19.73 -3.09 -16.46
CA ILE A 445 20.24 -4.26 -17.18
C ILE A 445 19.40 -5.47 -16.76
N LEU A 446 18.91 -6.22 -17.74
CA LEU A 446 18.10 -7.42 -17.52
C LEU A 446 18.85 -8.66 -17.98
N TYR A 447 18.76 -9.74 -17.19
CA TYR A 447 19.20 -11.07 -17.61
C TYR A 447 18.25 -12.14 -17.08
N LEU A 448 17.98 -13.16 -17.89
CA LEU A 448 17.16 -14.31 -17.51
C LEU A 448 18.02 -15.57 -17.49
N SER A 449 17.78 -16.43 -16.51
CA SER A 449 18.42 -17.73 -16.41
C SER A 449 17.39 -18.82 -16.13
N PRO A 450 17.58 -20.05 -16.65
CA PRO A 450 16.73 -21.17 -16.31
C PRO A 450 16.97 -21.58 -14.84
N THR A 451 15.89 -21.90 -14.10
CA THR A 451 15.96 -22.38 -12.72
C THR A 451 16.28 -23.88 -12.63
N SER A 452 16.14 -24.61 -13.72
CA SER A 452 16.40 -26.05 -13.80
C SER A 452 17.08 -26.41 -15.11
N LYS A 453 17.90 -27.48 -15.08
CA LYS A 453 18.56 -28.03 -16.28
C LYS A 453 17.57 -28.49 -17.36
N ARG A 454 16.32 -28.80 -16.99
CA ARG A 454 15.23 -29.01 -17.95
C ARG A 454 14.40 -27.74 -18.06
N ILE A 455 14.47 -27.09 -19.23
CA ILE A 455 13.65 -25.93 -19.55
C ILE A 455 12.19 -26.40 -19.63
N ARG A 456 11.35 -25.87 -18.74
CA ARG A 456 9.90 -26.07 -18.74
C ARG A 456 9.24 -24.71 -18.56
N VAL A 457 7.98 -24.59 -18.99
CA VAL A 457 7.12 -23.45 -18.66
C VAL A 457 7.19 -23.20 -17.14
N GLY A 458 7.48 -21.96 -16.74
CA GLY A 458 7.57 -21.57 -15.33
C GLY A 458 8.97 -21.59 -14.72
N ASN A 459 10.01 -21.91 -15.50
CA ASN A 459 11.37 -22.08 -14.99
C ASN A 459 12.32 -20.90 -15.29
N TRP A 460 11.82 -19.70 -15.58
CA TRP A 460 12.71 -18.55 -15.80
C TRP A 460 12.94 -17.75 -14.52
N HIS A 461 14.18 -17.33 -14.30
CA HIS A 461 14.54 -16.42 -13.22
C HIS A 461 15.21 -15.17 -13.80
N ALA A 462 14.46 -14.07 -13.80
CA ALA A 462 14.91 -12.77 -14.25
C ALA A 462 15.56 -11.99 -13.11
N ARG A 463 16.66 -11.31 -13.41
CA ARG A 463 17.31 -10.36 -12.50
C ARG A 463 17.44 -9.03 -13.22
N ILE A 464 16.96 -7.97 -12.57
CA ILE A 464 17.03 -6.59 -13.05
C ILE A 464 17.99 -5.82 -12.14
N LEU A 465 19.07 -5.35 -12.74
CA LEU A 465 20.03 -4.45 -12.13
C LEU A 465 19.67 -3.01 -12.53
N LEU A 466 19.51 -2.12 -11.56
CA LEU A 466 19.11 -0.74 -11.83
C LEU A 466 20.32 0.17 -11.88
N LYS A 467 20.38 1.07 -12.86
CA LYS A 467 21.41 2.12 -12.94
C LYS A 467 21.03 3.30 -12.06
N ASN A 468 21.99 4.13 -11.67
CA ASN A 468 21.75 5.34 -10.87
C ASN A 468 20.77 6.34 -11.53
N THR A 469 20.57 6.25 -12.85
CA THR A 469 19.58 7.02 -13.62
C THR A 469 18.16 6.46 -13.55
N SER A 470 17.93 5.35 -12.84
CA SER A 470 16.64 4.66 -12.80
C SER A 470 15.52 5.51 -12.19
N THR A 471 14.46 5.67 -12.97
CA THR A 471 13.16 6.26 -12.60
C THR A 471 12.09 5.17 -12.43
N THR A 472 10.93 5.50 -11.88
CA THR A 472 9.78 4.57 -11.79
C THR A 472 9.32 4.06 -13.15
N HIS A 473 9.32 4.92 -14.18
CA HIS A 473 9.09 4.51 -15.57
C HIS A 473 10.09 3.45 -16.04
N SER A 474 11.39 3.66 -15.80
CA SER A 474 12.42 2.68 -16.19
C SER A 474 12.26 1.34 -15.46
N GLN A 475 11.77 1.35 -14.21
CA GLN A 475 11.49 0.13 -13.46
C GLN A 475 10.29 -0.63 -14.03
N LEU A 476 9.21 0.08 -14.39
CA LEU A 476 8.06 -0.50 -15.07
C LEU A 476 8.47 -1.11 -16.41
N LYS A 477 9.31 -0.40 -17.18
CA LYS A 477 9.87 -0.90 -18.45
C LYS A 477 10.70 -2.16 -18.24
N ALA A 478 11.57 -2.15 -17.24
CA ALA A 478 12.38 -3.32 -16.90
C ALA A 478 11.53 -4.53 -16.53
N TRP A 479 10.44 -4.33 -15.78
CA TRP A 479 9.52 -5.39 -15.41
C TRP A 479 8.72 -5.91 -16.62
N ALA A 480 8.20 -5.01 -17.45
CA ALA A 480 7.50 -5.37 -18.69
C ALA A 480 8.41 -6.14 -19.65
N HIS A 481 9.67 -5.70 -19.80
CA HIS A 481 10.69 -6.39 -20.59
C HIS A 481 10.97 -7.78 -20.00
N ALA A 482 11.15 -7.92 -18.68
CA ALA A 482 11.34 -9.23 -18.05
C ALA A 482 10.14 -10.17 -18.28
N LEU A 483 8.91 -9.65 -18.18
CA LEU A 483 7.69 -10.41 -18.43
C LEU A 483 7.58 -10.88 -19.88
N LEU A 484 7.87 -9.99 -20.84
CA LEU A 484 7.84 -10.28 -22.27
C LEU A 484 8.93 -11.28 -22.70
N ALA A 485 10.17 -11.06 -22.27
CA ALA A 485 11.28 -11.96 -22.56
C ALA A 485 11.02 -13.37 -21.99
N ALA A 486 10.55 -13.47 -20.75
CA ALA A 486 10.17 -14.75 -20.15
C ALA A 486 9.04 -15.45 -20.92
N ARG A 487 8.10 -14.68 -21.49
CA ARG A 487 6.99 -15.21 -22.28
C ARG A 487 7.49 -15.85 -23.58
N ILE A 488 8.36 -15.14 -24.31
CA ILE A 488 8.91 -15.60 -25.60
C ILE A 488 9.82 -16.81 -25.38
N LEU A 489 10.74 -16.74 -24.41
CA LEU A 489 11.62 -17.87 -24.06
C LEU A 489 10.83 -19.13 -23.66
N SER A 490 9.72 -18.96 -22.93
CA SER A 490 8.84 -20.08 -22.56
C SER A 490 8.17 -20.72 -23.79
N ARG A 491 7.84 -19.94 -24.83
CA ARG A 491 7.23 -20.47 -26.06
C ARG A 491 8.25 -21.20 -26.94
N SER A 492 9.45 -20.63 -27.12
CA SER A 492 10.53 -21.27 -27.89
C SER A 492 10.90 -22.65 -27.33
N SER A 493 10.80 -22.82 -26.00
CA SER A 493 11.04 -24.12 -25.35
C SER A 493 9.93 -25.16 -25.56
N SER A 494 8.71 -24.73 -25.88
CA SER A 494 7.56 -25.62 -26.10
C SER A 494 7.51 -26.17 -27.53
N SER A 495 8.01 -25.41 -28.51
CA SER A 495 8.12 -25.81 -29.92
C SER A 495 9.24 -26.81 -30.19
N SER A 496 10.26 -26.87 -29.32
CA SER A 496 11.41 -27.78 -29.47
C SER A 496 11.16 -29.22 -28.97
N HIS A 497 9.90 -29.62 -28.73
CA HIS A 497 9.56 -31.00 -28.35
C HIS A 497 9.74 -32.04 -29.47
N SER A 498 10.19 -31.65 -30.66
CA SER A 498 10.42 -32.54 -31.81
C SER A 498 11.88 -32.89 -32.12
N SER A 499 12.89 -32.39 -31.40
CA SER A 499 14.26 -32.90 -31.55
C SER A 499 15.09 -32.77 -30.27
N ALA A 500 15.65 -33.89 -29.83
CA ALA A 500 16.58 -33.98 -28.71
C ALA A 500 17.98 -33.45 -29.11
N ALA A 501 18.08 -32.16 -29.46
CA ALA A 501 19.36 -31.50 -29.59
C ALA A 501 19.84 -31.08 -28.20
N VAL A 502 20.99 -31.59 -27.78
CA VAL A 502 21.76 -31.03 -26.67
C VAL A 502 22.22 -29.64 -27.12
N SER A 503 21.42 -28.61 -26.85
CA SER A 503 21.86 -27.23 -27.09
C SER A 503 23.07 -26.96 -26.19
N THR A 504 24.15 -26.48 -26.79
CA THR A 504 25.34 -26.11 -26.02
C THR A 504 25.02 -24.93 -25.10
N GLU A 505 25.72 -24.80 -23.97
CA GLU A 505 25.50 -23.68 -23.02
C GLU A 505 25.67 -22.32 -23.73
N ASN A 506 26.56 -22.25 -24.73
CA ASN A 506 26.77 -21.06 -25.55
C ASN A 506 25.57 -20.76 -26.47
N GLU A 507 24.99 -21.76 -27.14
CA GLU A 507 23.78 -21.56 -27.96
C GLU A 507 22.60 -21.05 -27.13
N MET A 508 22.45 -21.55 -25.90
CA MET A 508 21.43 -21.08 -24.97
C MET A 508 21.68 -19.63 -24.55
N LEU A 509 22.93 -19.25 -24.27
CA LEU A 509 23.30 -17.88 -23.92
C LEU A 509 23.00 -16.91 -25.06
N GLU A 510 23.42 -17.24 -26.28
CA GLU A 510 23.14 -16.44 -27.48
C GLU A 510 21.63 -16.31 -27.71
N SER A 511 20.87 -17.40 -27.57
CA SER A 511 19.40 -17.35 -27.69
C SER A 511 18.73 -16.46 -26.64
N ILE A 512 19.23 -16.44 -25.39
CA ILE A 512 18.70 -15.56 -24.34
C ILE A 512 18.98 -14.10 -24.69
N VAL A 513 20.21 -13.80 -25.12
CA VAL A 513 20.63 -12.45 -25.48
C VAL A 513 19.87 -11.94 -26.71
N ASP A 514 19.68 -12.77 -27.73
CA ASP A 514 18.84 -12.45 -28.91
C ASP A 514 17.40 -12.10 -28.51
N VAL A 515 16.78 -12.88 -27.62
CA VAL A 515 15.42 -12.57 -27.14
C VAL A 515 15.40 -11.26 -26.35
N LEU A 516 16.41 -10.98 -25.54
CA LEU A 516 16.52 -9.70 -24.82
C LEU A 516 16.65 -8.52 -25.78
N ASP A 517 17.49 -8.63 -26.81
CA ASP A 517 17.65 -7.58 -27.81
C ASP A 517 16.36 -7.32 -28.59
N ARG A 518 15.75 -8.38 -29.15
CA ARG A 518 14.51 -8.27 -29.92
C ARG A 518 13.36 -7.72 -29.08
N THR A 519 13.23 -8.13 -27.83
CA THR A 519 12.16 -7.61 -26.95
C THR A 519 12.43 -6.18 -26.48
N LEU A 520 13.69 -5.79 -26.30
CA LEU A 520 14.05 -4.40 -26.02
C LEU A 520 13.73 -3.50 -27.22
N GLN A 521 14.15 -3.90 -28.42
CA GLN A 521 13.87 -3.19 -29.66
C GLN A 521 12.36 -3.02 -29.86
N PHE A 522 11.58 -4.09 -29.66
CA PHE A 522 10.12 -4.03 -29.72
C PHE A 522 9.53 -2.97 -28.77
N LEU A 523 9.99 -2.94 -27.51
CA LEU A 523 9.50 -1.95 -26.53
C LEU A 523 9.95 -0.51 -26.85
N ASN A 524 11.08 -0.34 -27.53
CA ASN A 524 11.64 0.97 -27.89
C ASN A 524 11.11 1.52 -29.21
N GLU A 525 10.64 0.65 -30.10
CA GLU A 525 10.19 0.99 -31.45
C GLU A 525 9.14 2.12 -31.41
N ASN A 526 9.43 3.26 -32.05
CA ASN A 526 8.52 4.40 -32.12
C ASN A 526 7.96 4.83 -30.74
N GLY A 527 8.79 4.76 -29.69
CA GLY A 527 8.40 5.09 -28.32
C GLY A 527 7.25 4.22 -27.78
N ARG A 528 7.14 2.96 -28.24
CA ARG A 528 6.02 2.06 -27.92
C ARG A 528 5.76 1.95 -26.42
N PHE A 529 6.79 1.76 -25.59
CA PHE A 529 6.60 1.67 -24.14
C PHE A 529 6.04 2.96 -23.53
N GLU A 530 6.47 4.14 -23.98
CA GLU A 530 5.93 5.41 -23.48
C GLU A 530 4.45 5.57 -23.85
N ARG A 531 4.06 5.13 -25.05
CA ARG A 531 2.66 5.07 -25.45
C ARG A 531 1.86 4.07 -24.62
N TYR A 532 2.44 2.91 -24.26
CA TYR A 532 1.80 1.99 -23.32
C TYR A 532 1.53 2.68 -21.99
N VAL A 533 2.51 3.39 -21.43
CA VAL A 533 2.31 4.10 -20.16
C VAL A 533 1.31 5.24 -20.30
N ALA A 534 1.29 5.99 -21.41
CA ALA A 534 0.25 6.98 -21.67
C ALA A 534 -1.16 6.36 -21.65
N SER A 535 -1.34 5.18 -22.28
CA SER A 535 -2.60 4.44 -22.21
C SER A 535 -2.98 4.00 -20.79
N LEU A 536 -1.99 3.69 -19.94
CA LEU A 536 -2.24 3.41 -18.51
C LEU A 536 -2.72 4.66 -17.76
N VAL A 537 -2.11 5.81 -18.02
CA VAL A 537 -2.54 7.09 -17.44
C VAL A 537 -3.97 7.41 -17.86
N ASP A 538 -4.30 7.24 -19.15
CA ASP A 538 -5.66 7.44 -19.67
C ASP A 538 -6.68 6.49 -19.03
N ALA A 539 -6.26 5.30 -18.61
CA ALA A 539 -7.09 4.32 -17.90
C ALA A 539 -7.17 4.54 -16.37
N GLY A 540 -6.53 5.58 -15.84
CA GLY A 540 -6.57 5.97 -14.43
C GLY A 540 -5.46 5.40 -13.55
N TRP A 541 -4.37 4.90 -14.12
CA TRP A 541 -3.19 4.48 -13.36
C TRP A 541 -2.27 5.64 -13.03
N ASP A 542 -1.56 5.53 -11.90
CA ASP A 542 -0.45 6.42 -11.55
C ASP A 542 0.90 5.68 -11.71
N PRO A 543 1.55 5.78 -12.90
CA PRO A 543 2.84 5.14 -13.14
C PRO A 543 4.00 5.86 -12.44
N SER A 544 3.78 7.05 -11.85
CA SER A 544 4.80 7.75 -11.09
C SER A 544 5.06 7.07 -9.74
N VAL A 545 4.06 6.36 -9.22
CA VAL A 545 4.13 5.54 -8.00
C VAL A 545 4.26 4.06 -8.39
N ALA A 546 5.43 3.70 -8.95
CA ALA A 546 5.76 2.30 -9.22
C ALA A 546 6.37 1.64 -7.97
N ALA A 547 5.66 0.70 -7.39
CA ALA A 547 6.00 0.04 -6.14
C ALA A 547 6.65 -1.33 -6.39
N LEU A 548 7.60 -1.38 -7.33
CA LEU A 548 8.23 -2.64 -7.76
C LEU A 548 9.38 -3.08 -6.85
N GLU A 549 9.98 -2.19 -6.07
CA GLU A 549 11.06 -2.51 -5.13
C GLU A 549 10.51 -2.77 -3.71
N THR A 550 10.17 -4.02 -3.38
CA THR A 550 9.74 -4.42 -2.03
C THR A 550 10.89 -4.56 -1.02
N ARG A 551 12.14 -4.38 -1.47
CA ARG A 551 13.38 -4.42 -0.68
C ARG A 551 14.23 -3.22 -1.05
N SER A 552 15.12 -2.78 -0.14
CA SER A 552 16.12 -1.75 -0.46
C SER A 552 16.95 -2.17 -1.68
N GLY A 553 16.66 -1.56 -2.83
CA GLY A 553 17.37 -1.85 -4.07
C GLY A 553 18.75 -1.24 -4.09
N ARG A 554 19.63 -1.81 -4.94
CA ARG A 554 20.94 -1.23 -5.23
C ARG A 554 20.93 -0.57 -6.60
N ARG A 555 21.83 0.40 -6.76
CA ARG A 555 22.11 1.04 -8.04
C ARG A 555 23.56 0.80 -8.43
N ILE A 556 23.80 0.67 -9.73
CA ILE A 556 25.13 0.64 -10.30
C ILE A 556 25.40 1.94 -11.07
N VAL A 557 26.67 2.29 -11.19
CA VAL A 557 27.17 3.36 -12.05
C VAL A 557 28.06 2.68 -13.08
N LEU A 558 27.82 2.96 -14.36
CA LEU A 558 28.58 2.42 -15.49
C LEU A 558 29.25 3.55 -16.24
#